data_AF-A0A257REX8-F1
#
_entry.id   AF-A0A257REX8-F1
#
_cell.length_a   1.000
_cell.length_b   1.000
_cell.length_c   1.000
_cell.angle_alpha   90.00
_cell.angle_beta   90.00
_cell.angle_gamma   90.00
#
_symmetry.space_group_name_H-M   'P 1'
#
loop_
_entity.id
_entity.type
_entity.pdbx_description
1 polymer ?
#
loop_
_entity_poly.entity_id
_entity_poly.type
_entity_poly.pdbx_seq_one_letter_code
_entity_poly.pdbx_strand_id
1 'polypeptide(L)'
;MPGAVLGGFGPALVRPLEMGGTLVRNALSPILDAGEGALTAAGRRVLASLTADGLTVSDALARMRELGPAATLADAGGTNVRGLGEVVAHSPGEGSNLAQKTLQGRMDEQGVRAHSAVTEATGETGAVHAQAEQLMAQRAAAARPLYDKALNQTVPLTPRLQELLATPDLQRAMKEGVATAQRNAVAAGEPFNPVDYLHPEPGAPISMKALDAAKQGIDDAVEAYRDPTTGKLNLDGKGRSINALRAAFVSHLDSANPDYAAARAAYAGPSQSLDAMNMGAKALNNQPDVTKAAIANLAPGDKKFFLNGFTSALQHKIATNPDGANVVRRIFNNSNIRANIEAAIGDPAAFAKFQAKMEAEATFAATRNQILAGSQTARRLAAQNAQNFDVTPHLAAAAGGNVPGAIAGAARGAYNYLMMPGAEQLASQGRLLFSQDPEFVRNALSGVHPSIYDSAMSGATALGIVFLATLEPVQRHRRV
;
A
#
# COMPACT_ATOMS: atom_id res chain seq x y z
N MET A 1 -32.40 -9.21 -49.97
CA MET A 1 -31.18 -9.80 -49.35
C MET A 1 -30.91 -9.03 -48.06
N PRO A 2 -31.20 -9.65 -46.89
CA PRO A 2 -30.87 -9.16 -45.53
C PRO A 2 -29.38 -9.44 -45.22
N GLY A 3 -28.74 -9.11 -44.09
CA GLY A 3 -29.08 -8.51 -42.80
C GLY A 3 -27.75 -8.08 -42.12
N ALA A 4 -27.75 -7.12 -41.19
CA ALA A 4 -27.75 -7.33 -39.73
C ALA A 4 -26.36 -7.73 -39.17
N VAL A 5 -25.85 -7.36 -37.99
CA VAL A 5 -26.27 -6.57 -36.82
C VAL A 5 -25.04 -6.58 -35.85
N LEU A 6 -24.88 -5.53 -35.02
CA LEU A 6 -24.27 -5.42 -33.68
C LEU A 6 -23.06 -6.30 -33.24
N GLY A 7 -22.07 -5.65 -32.62
CA GLY A 7 -21.26 -6.20 -31.53
C GLY A 7 -20.72 -5.05 -30.66
N GLY A 8 -20.99 -4.91 -29.36
CA GLY A 8 -21.44 -5.87 -28.36
C GLY A 8 -20.34 -6.03 -27.30
N PHE A 9 -20.34 -5.13 -26.30
CA PHE A 9 -19.43 -5.17 -25.16
C PHE A 9 -19.82 -6.27 -24.16
N GLY A 10 -18.83 -7.09 -23.77
CA GLY A 10 -18.79 -7.95 -22.56
C GLY A 10 -19.24 -9.42 -22.74
N PRO A 11 -18.97 -10.34 -21.78
CA PRO A 11 -17.85 -10.47 -20.85
C PRO A 11 -17.15 -11.85 -21.04
N ALA A 12 -15.81 -11.89 -21.12
CA ALA A 12 -15.10 -13.17 -21.17
C ALA A 12 -14.74 -13.65 -19.75
N LEU A 13 -15.49 -14.64 -19.30
CA LEU A 13 -15.27 -15.48 -18.13
C LEU A 13 -13.83 -16.02 -18.05
N VAL A 14 -13.29 -15.95 -16.84
CA VAL A 14 -12.08 -16.64 -16.39
C VAL A 14 -12.33 -18.14 -16.34
N ARG A 15 -11.54 -18.92 -17.08
CA ARG A 15 -11.16 -20.30 -16.75
C ARG A 15 -9.74 -20.59 -17.26
N PRO A 16 -8.97 -21.46 -16.58
CA PRO A 16 -7.51 -21.39 -16.52
C PRO A 16 -6.89 -21.93 -17.80
N LEU A 17 -6.06 -21.13 -18.46
CA LEU A 17 -5.17 -21.61 -19.50
C LEU A 17 -3.91 -22.17 -18.84
N GLU A 18 -3.85 -23.50 -18.81
CA GLU A 18 -2.61 -24.27 -18.74
C GLU A 18 -1.72 -23.87 -19.94
N MET A 19 -0.89 -22.84 -19.78
CA MET A 19 0.13 -22.52 -20.77
C MET A 19 1.44 -23.21 -20.39
N GLY A 20 1.61 -24.39 -20.98
CA GLY A 20 2.86 -25.12 -21.00
C GLY A 20 3.98 -24.38 -21.71
N GLY A 21 5.17 -24.45 -21.12
CA GLY A 21 6.41 -24.92 -21.75
C GLY A 21 7.11 -24.09 -22.83
N THR A 22 6.48 -23.15 -23.54
CA THR A 22 7.09 -22.60 -24.76
C THR A 22 7.26 -21.07 -24.81
N LEU A 23 6.63 -20.31 -23.91
CA LEU A 23 6.82 -18.85 -23.85
C LEU A 23 8.01 -18.39 -22.98
N VAL A 24 8.53 -19.25 -22.10
CA VAL A 24 9.70 -18.94 -21.25
C VAL A 24 11.02 -19.03 -22.03
N ARG A 25 11.06 -19.76 -23.15
CA ARG A 25 12.32 -20.06 -23.86
C ARG A 25 12.86 -18.90 -24.70
N ASN A 26 12.01 -17.97 -25.15
CA ASN A 26 12.42 -16.86 -26.00
C ASN A 26 12.84 -15.59 -25.21
N ALA A 27 12.60 -15.54 -23.90
CA ALA A 27 13.15 -14.50 -23.01
C ALA A 27 14.52 -14.89 -22.41
N LEU A 28 14.91 -16.17 -22.52
CA LEU A 28 16.14 -16.75 -21.96
C LEU A 28 17.26 -16.99 -22.98
N SER A 29 17.02 -16.84 -24.29
CA SER A 29 18.07 -17.08 -25.29
C SER A 29 19.29 -16.14 -25.20
N PRO A 30 19.20 -14.84 -24.81
CA PRO A 30 20.39 -14.03 -24.55
C PRO A 30 21.01 -14.23 -23.15
N ILE A 31 20.39 -15.07 -22.30
CA ILE A 31 20.84 -15.32 -20.91
C ILE A 31 21.90 -16.44 -20.86
N LEU A 32 21.96 -17.31 -21.88
CA LEU A 32 22.87 -18.46 -21.93
C LEU A 32 24.19 -18.22 -22.71
N ASP A 33 24.34 -17.08 -23.40
CA ASP A 33 25.55 -16.76 -24.20
C ASP A 33 26.58 -15.88 -23.48
N ALA A 34 26.39 -15.58 -22.19
CA ALA A 34 27.47 -14.99 -21.39
C ALA A 34 28.44 -16.11 -21.00
N GLY A 35 29.61 -16.15 -21.66
CA GLY A 35 30.61 -17.20 -21.47
C GLY A 35 30.92 -17.45 -19.98
N GLU A 36 31.13 -18.72 -19.61
CA GLU A 36 31.36 -19.16 -18.21
C GLU A 36 32.38 -18.29 -17.45
N GLY A 37 33.38 -17.73 -18.15
CA GLY A 37 34.38 -16.83 -17.57
C GLY A 37 33.83 -15.50 -17.05
N ALA A 38 32.88 -14.87 -17.74
CA ALA A 38 32.31 -13.57 -17.35
C ALA A 38 31.41 -13.71 -16.11
N LEU A 39 30.59 -14.76 -16.06
CA LEU A 39 29.77 -15.10 -14.89
C LEU A 39 30.64 -15.46 -13.68
N THR A 40 31.75 -16.17 -13.89
CA THR A 40 32.72 -16.50 -12.82
C THR A 40 33.43 -15.25 -12.28
N ALA A 41 33.71 -14.25 -13.12
CA ALA A 41 34.31 -12.98 -12.69
C ALA A 41 33.30 -12.07 -11.98
N ALA A 42 32.05 -12.01 -12.46
CA ALA A 42 30.96 -11.30 -11.80
C ALA A 42 30.64 -11.92 -10.42
N GLY A 43 30.52 -13.24 -10.35
CA GLY A 43 30.28 -13.97 -9.11
C GLY A 43 31.36 -13.74 -8.07
N ARG A 44 32.65 -13.70 -8.47
CA ARG A 44 33.75 -13.34 -7.56
C ARG A 44 33.60 -11.96 -6.94
N ARG A 45 33.23 -10.95 -7.74
CA ARG A 45 33.10 -9.57 -7.24
C ARG A 45 31.88 -9.41 -6.32
N VAL A 46 30.77 -10.04 -6.68
CA VAL A 46 29.57 -10.08 -5.84
C VAL A 46 29.84 -10.84 -4.52
N LEU A 47 30.54 -11.97 -4.57
CA LEU A 47 30.94 -12.73 -3.38
C LEU A 47 31.89 -11.93 -2.48
N ALA A 48 32.84 -11.19 -3.06
CA ALA A 48 33.71 -10.29 -2.31
C ALA A 48 32.90 -9.18 -1.60
N SER A 49 31.93 -8.58 -2.29
CA SER A 49 31.02 -7.59 -1.68
C SER A 49 30.16 -8.19 -0.56
N LEU A 50 29.63 -9.40 -0.74
CA LEU A 50 28.88 -10.12 0.31
C LEU A 50 29.75 -10.40 1.53
N THR A 51 30.98 -10.87 1.31
CA THR A 51 31.95 -11.14 2.38
C THR A 51 32.32 -9.86 3.13
N ALA A 52 32.50 -8.74 2.40
CA ALA A 52 32.76 -7.43 2.99
C ALA A 52 31.56 -6.89 3.79
N ASP A 53 30.34 -7.31 3.46
CA ASP A 53 29.13 -7.06 4.25
C ASP A 53 28.96 -8.06 5.42
N GLY A 54 29.88 -9.00 5.60
CA GLY A 54 29.81 -10.04 6.63
C GLY A 54 28.74 -11.10 6.36
N LEU A 55 28.31 -11.28 5.11
CA LEU A 55 27.25 -12.18 4.70
C LEU A 55 27.80 -13.38 3.93
N THR A 56 27.28 -14.56 4.24
CA THR A 56 27.44 -15.72 3.37
C THR A 56 26.42 -15.70 2.23
N VAL A 57 26.67 -16.52 1.19
CA VAL A 57 25.67 -16.73 0.12
C VAL A 57 24.36 -17.27 0.70
N SER A 58 24.44 -18.14 1.72
CA SER A 58 23.25 -18.69 2.39
C SER A 58 22.45 -17.58 3.09
N ASP A 59 23.11 -16.65 3.77
CA ASP A 59 22.45 -15.53 4.46
C ASP A 59 21.75 -14.61 3.46
N ALA A 60 22.41 -14.30 2.34
CA ALA A 60 21.83 -13.49 1.28
C ALA A 60 20.59 -14.16 0.67
N LEU A 61 20.65 -15.46 0.39
CA LEU A 61 19.51 -16.22 -0.13
C LEU A 61 18.37 -16.34 0.90
N ALA A 62 18.69 -16.47 2.19
CA ALA A 62 17.69 -16.47 3.26
C ALA A 62 16.96 -15.12 3.32
N ARG A 63 17.71 -14.00 3.30
CA ARG A 63 17.12 -12.66 3.24
C ARG A 63 16.27 -12.41 2.01
N MET A 64 16.68 -12.90 0.84
CA MET A 64 15.83 -12.81 -0.36
C MET A 64 14.49 -13.52 -0.16
N ARG A 65 14.49 -14.70 0.47
CA ARG A 65 13.23 -15.42 0.78
C ARG A 65 12.37 -14.68 1.79
N GLU A 66 12.98 -14.08 2.81
CA GLU A 66 12.27 -13.28 3.82
C GLU A 66 11.63 -12.03 3.23
N LEU A 67 12.35 -11.32 2.34
CA LEU A 67 11.86 -10.14 1.63
C LEU A 67 10.80 -10.48 0.57
N GLY A 68 10.76 -11.73 0.11
CA GLY A 68 9.76 -12.25 -0.81
C GLY A 68 10.15 -12.17 -2.29
N PRO A 69 9.23 -12.52 -3.19
CA PRO A 69 9.55 -12.83 -4.59
C PRO A 69 10.04 -11.63 -5.43
N ALA A 70 9.85 -10.40 -4.97
CA ALA A 70 10.34 -9.20 -5.64
C ALA A 70 11.80 -8.84 -5.26
N ALA A 71 12.35 -9.51 -4.24
CA ALA A 71 13.67 -9.24 -3.71
C ALA A 71 14.77 -9.58 -4.72
N THR A 72 15.81 -8.76 -4.75
CA THR A 72 17.03 -9.03 -5.51
C THR A 72 18.21 -9.21 -4.56
N LEU A 73 19.33 -9.70 -5.08
CA LEU A 73 20.55 -9.81 -4.30
C LEU A 73 21.01 -8.43 -3.77
N ALA A 74 20.74 -7.36 -4.51
CA ALA A 74 21.00 -5.99 -4.08
C ALA A 74 20.22 -5.58 -2.82
N ASP A 75 19.03 -6.14 -2.57
CA ASP A 75 18.26 -5.87 -1.35
C ASP A 75 18.76 -6.68 -0.15
N ALA A 76 19.15 -7.94 -0.39
CA ALA A 76 19.65 -8.86 0.62
C ALA A 76 21.05 -8.50 1.15
N GLY A 77 21.86 -7.88 0.29
CA GLY A 77 23.20 -7.41 0.62
C GLY A 77 23.23 -6.14 1.49
N GLY A 78 24.42 -5.82 1.99
CA GLY A 78 24.69 -4.61 2.76
C GLY A 78 25.21 -3.46 1.89
N THR A 79 25.99 -2.58 2.51
CA THR A 79 26.53 -1.37 1.87
C THR A 79 27.41 -1.70 0.66
N ASN A 80 28.24 -2.74 0.73
CA ASN A 80 29.19 -3.08 -0.33
C ASN A 80 28.49 -3.69 -1.55
N VAL A 81 27.48 -4.56 -1.34
CA VAL A 81 26.68 -5.10 -2.43
C VAL A 81 25.86 -4.00 -3.11
N ARG A 82 25.24 -3.10 -2.34
CA ARG A 82 24.51 -1.96 -2.91
C ARG A 82 25.42 -0.98 -3.62
N GLY A 83 26.61 -0.73 -3.10
CA GLY A 83 27.64 0.09 -3.76
C GLY A 83 28.08 -0.52 -5.10
N LEU A 84 28.22 -1.85 -5.19
CA LEU A 84 28.45 -2.52 -6.47
C LEU A 84 27.26 -2.33 -7.43
N GLY A 85 26.04 -2.45 -6.91
CA GLY A 85 24.81 -2.15 -7.66
C GLY A 85 24.76 -0.72 -8.19
N GLU A 86 25.19 0.25 -7.39
CA GLU A 86 25.31 1.66 -7.79
C GLU A 86 26.29 1.83 -8.95
N VAL A 87 27.46 1.21 -8.89
CA VAL A 87 28.45 1.24 -9.99
C VAL A 87 27.85 0.67 -11.28
N VAL A 88 27.16 -0.47 -11.20
CA VAL A 88 26.51 -1.08 -12.36
C VAL A 88 25.38 -0.20 -12.91
N ALA A 89 24.57 0.41 -12.04
CA ALA A 89 23.45 1.25 -12.44
C ALA A 89 23.89 2.56 -13.11
N HIS A 90 25.06 3.09 -12.75
CA HIS A 90 25.60 4.34 -13.29
C HIS A 90 26.56 4.16 -14.48
N SER A 91 26.96 2.92 -14.77
CA SER A 91 27.85 2.62 -15.91
C SER A 91 27.04 2.38 -17.19
N PRO A 92 27.40 2.99 -18.33
CA PRO A 92 26.70 2.75 -19.59
C PRO A 92 26.68 1.26 -19.99
N GLY A 93 25.52 0.74 -20.37
CA GLY A 93 25.38 -0.64 -20.89
C GLY A 93 24.15 -1.38 -20.36
N GLU A 94 24.10 -2.68 -20.65
CA GLU A 94 22.98 -3.57 -20.29
C GLU A 94 22.70 -3.58 -18.77
N GLY A 95 23.75 -3.58 -17.95
CA GLY A 95 23.63 -3.58 -16.48
C GLY A 95 22.85 -2.37 -15.94
N SER A 96 23.07 -1.18 -16.50
CA SER A 96 22.32 0.03 -16.12
C SER A 96 20.86 -0.02 -16.54
N ASN A 97 20.59 -0.50 -17.76
CA ASN A 97 19.22 -0.68 -18.24
C ASN A 97 18.45 -1.70 -17.38
N LEU A 98 19.11 -2.78 -16.98
CA LEU A 98 18.53 -3.78 -16.09
C LEU A 98 18.27 -3.21 -14.69
N ALA A 99 19.22 -2.47 -14.11
CA ALA A 99 19.04 -1.80 -12.82
C ALA A 99 17.81 -0.88 -12.83
N GLN A 100 17.70 -0.03 -13.85
CA GLN A 100 16.57 0.89 -14.00
C GLN A 100 15.25 0.13 -14.17
N LYS A 101 15.20 -0.83 -15.11
CA LYS A 101 13.98 -1.60 -15.40
C LYS A 101 13.50 -2.36 -14.16
N THR A 102 14.39 -3.08 -13.48
CA THR A 102 14.03 -3.91 -12.33
C THR A 102 13.64 -3.04 -11.13
N LEU A 103 14.46 -2.05 -10.77
CA LEU A 103 14.21 -1.24 -9.56
C LEU A 103 13.04 -0.27 -9.74
N GLN A 104 12.85 0.32 -10.93
CA GLN A 104 11.70 1.18 -11.21
C GLN A 104 10.42 0.36 -11.39
N GLY A 105 10.44 -0.73 -12.17
CA GLY A 105 9.25 -1.57 -12.36
C GLY A 105 8.71 -2.12 -11.05
N ARG A 106 9.60 -2.55 -10.14
CA ARG A 106 9.21 -2.91 -8.77
C ARG A 106 8.54 -1.78 -8.00
N MET A 107 9.05 -0.55 -8.15
CA MET A 107 8.51 0.62 -7.47
C MET A 107 7.11 0.95 -7.99
N ASP A 108 6.89 0.82 -9.28
CA ASP A 108 5.59 1.04 -9.92
C ASP A 108 4.57 0.00 -9.45
N GLU A 109 5.01 -1.25 -9.24
CA GLU A 109 4.18 -2.34 -8.70
C GLU A 109 4.01 -2.33 -7.16
N GLN A 110 4.66 -1.41 -6.44
CA GLN A 110 4.57 -1.36 -4.97
C GLN A 110 3.12 -1.21 -4.49
N GLY A 111 2.31 -0.41 -5.18
CA GLY A 111 0.90 -0.22 -4.84
C GLY A 111 0.11 -1.53 -4.89
N VAL A 112 0.38 -2.37 -5.90
CA VAL A 112 -0.27 -3.69 -6.06
C VAL A 112 0.12 -4.62 -4.91
N ARG A 113 1.41 -4.71 -4.60
CA ARG A 113 1.89 -5.58 -3.50
C ARG A 113 1.38 -5.10 -2.14
N ALA A 114 1.32 -3.78 -1.92
CA ALA A 114 0.74 -3.21 -0.71
C ALA A 114 -0.76 -3.49 -0.60
N HIS A 115 -1.51 -3.36 -1.70
CA HIS A 115 -2.93 -3.72 -1.74
C HIS A 115 -3.15 -5.20 -1.41
N SER A 116 -2.37 -6.10 -2.01
CA SER A 116 -2.43 -7.55 -1.70
C SER A 116 -2.08 -7.85 -0.25
N ALA A 117 -1.08 -7.16 0.32
CA ALA A 117 -0.71 -7.31 1.73
C ALA A 117 -1.85 -6.91 2.66
N VAL A 118 -2.60 -5.84 2.33
CA VAL A 118 -3.79 -5.44 3.10
C VAL A 118 -4.86 -6.52 3.04
N THR A 119 -5.23 -7.01 1.85
CA THR A 119 -6.28 -8.03 1.70
C THR A 119 -5.92 -9.34 2.41
N GLU A 120 -4.65 -9.77 2.36
CA GLU A 120 -4.22 -10.97 3.09
C GLU A 120 -4.26 -10.79 4.61
N ALA A 121 -3.96 -9.59 5.10
CA ALA A 121 -3.94 -9.32 6.53
C ALA A 121 -5.34 -9.11 7.13
N THR A 122 -6.27 -8.55 6.36
CA THR A 122 -7.63 -8.29 6.84
C THR A 122 -8.61 -9.42 6.49
N GLY A 123 -8.29 -10.23 5.47
CA GLY A 123 -9.23 -11.20 4.90
C GLY A 123 -10.41 -10.56 4.17
N GLU A 124 -10.41 -9.24 4.02
CA GLU A 124 -11.48 -8.46 3.40
C GLU A 124 -11.04 -7.92 2.04
N THR A 125 -11.96 -7.90 1.09
CA THR A 125 -11.68 -7.39 -0.26
C THR A 125 -11.85 -5.88 -0.38
N GLY A 126 -12.48 -5.23 0.61
CA GLY A 126 -12.77 -3.79 0.57
C GLY A 126 -13.99 -3.42 -0.27
N ALA A 127 -14.83 -4.40 -0.64
CA ALA A 127 -16.07 -4.23 -1.42
C ALA A 127 -17.20 -3.55 -0.61
N VAL A 128 -16.90 -2.39 -0.03
CA VAL A 128 -17.76 -1.65 0.90
C VAL A 128 -19.06 -1.20 0.26
N HIS A 129 -19.03 -0.75 -1.00
CA HIS A 129 -20.24 -0.25 -1.66
C HIS A 129 -21.31 -1.34 -1.82
N ALA A 130 -20.94 -2.48 -2.42
CA ALA A 130 -21.86 -3.60 -2.61
C ALA A 130 -22.37 -4.16 -1.27
N GLN A 131 -21.51 -4.23 -0.25
CA GLN A 131 -21.93 -4.70 1.07
C GLN A 131 -22.85 -3.70 1.78
N ALA A 132 -22.61 -2.40 1.62
CA ALA A 132 -23.50 -1.37 2.14
C ALA A 132 -24.88 -1.42 1.46
N GLU A 133 -24.93 -1.57 0.13
CA GLU A 133 -26.19 -1.75 -0.61
C GLU A 133 -26.95 -2.99 -0.14
N GLN A 134 -26.25 -4.11 0.06
CA GLN A 134 -26.84 -5.33 0.58
C GLN A 134 -27.44 -5.11 1.98
N LEU A 135 -26.71 -4.44 2.89
CA LEU A 135 -27.23 -4.12 4.23
C LEU A 135 -28.44 -3.19 4.15
N MET A 136 -28.43 -2.19 3.28
CA MET A 136 -29.58 -1.30 3.07
C MET A 136 -30.80 -2.05 2.53
N ALA A 137 -30.60 -2.97 1.59
CA ALA A 137 -31.65 -3.82 1.05
C ALA A 137 -32.21 -4.79 2.11
N GLN A 138 -31.35 -5.44 2.89
CA GLN A 138 -31.75 -6.30 4.00
C GLN A 138 -32.55 -5.54 5.05
N ARG A 139 -32.09 -4.33 5.41
CA ARG A 139 -32.79 -3.42 6.32
C ARG A 139 -34.20 -3.11 5.84
N ALA A 140 -34.33 -2.71 4.57
CA ALA A 140 -35.61 -2.37 3.98
C ALA A 140 -36.54 -3.60 3.92
N ALA A 141 -36.04 -4.75 3.46
CA ALA A 141 -36.82 -5.97 3.34
C ALA A 141 -37.32 -6.49 4.70
N ALA A 142 -36.50 -6.42 5.75
CA ALA A 142 -36.86 -6.87 7.09
C ALA A 142 -37.82 -5.89 7.80
N ALA A 143 -37.59 -4.58 7.66
CA ALA A 143 -38.32 -3.58 8.44
C ALA A 143 -39.62 -3.12 7.77
N ARG A 144 -39.66 -3.02 6.43
CA ARG A 144 -40.81 -2.46 5.68
C ARG A 144 -42.16 -3.10 6.04
N PRO A 145 -42.34 -4.44 6.00
CA PRO A 145 -43.66 -5.02 6.32
C PRO A 145 -44.08 -4.75 7.77
N LEU A 146 -43.13 -4.65 8.69
CA LEU A 146 -43.41 -4.32 10.09
C LEU A 146 -43.78 -2.85 10.25
N TYR A 147 -43.08 -1.94 9.56
CA TYR A 147 -43.44 -0.52 9.53
C TYR A 147 -44.79 -0.29 8.90
N ASP A 148 -45.10 -0.92 7.76
CA ASP A 148 -46.40 -0.78 7.10
C ASP A 148 -47.54 -1.23 8.03
N LYS A 149 -47.36 -2.33 8.77
CA LYS A 149 -48.31 -2.79 9.78
C LYS A 149 -48.44 -1.82 10.95
N ALA A 150 -47.31 -1.33 11.46
CA ALA A 150 -47.27 -0.47 12.64
C ALA A 150 -47.83 0.94 12.36
N LEU A 151 -47.48 1.53 11.22
CA LEU A 151 -47.85 2.90 10.85
C LEU A 151 -49.34 3.06 10.52
N ASN A 152 -50.03 1.97 10.18
CA ASN A 152 -51.48 1.98 9.95
C ASN A 152 -52.30 1.91 11.25
N GLN A 153 -51.66 1.87 12.42
CA GLN A 153 -52.35 1.87 13.72
C GLN A 153 -52.54 3.29 14.25
N THR A 154 -53.45 3.43 15.21
CA THR A 154 -53.61 4.63 16.03
C THR A 154 -53.20 4.34 17.47
N VAL A 155 -52.65 5.35 18.14
CA VAL A 155 -52.18 5.26 19.52
C VAL A 155 -53.11 6.07 20.41
N PRO A 156 -53.63 5.49 21.51
CA PRO A 156 -54.44 6.24 22.47
C PRO A 156 -53.69 7.43 23.05
N LEU A 157 -54.33 8.60 23.08
CA LEU A 157 -53.74 9.83 23.58
C LEU A 157 -53.74 9.84 25.12
N THR A 158 -52.77 9.17 25.72
CA THR A 158 -52.60 9.12 27.19
C THR A 158 -52.17 10.49 27.75
N PRO A 159 -52.42 10.80 29.04
CA PRO A 159 -51.92 12.03 29.67
C PRO A 159 -50.41 12.20 29.50
N ARG A 160 -49.66 11.10 29.61
CA ARG A 160 -48.22 11.11 29.40
C ARG A 160 -47.82 11.48 27.97
N LEU A 161 -48.52 10.93 26.98
CA LEU A 161 -48.28 11.27 25.58
C LEU A 161 -48.63 12.74 25.29
N GLN A 162 -49.72 13.25 25.88
CA GLN A 162 -50.09 14.66 25.79
C GLN A 162 -49.00 15.58 26.36
N GLU A 163 -48.47 15.27 27.54
CA GLU A 163 -47.35 16.02 28.14
C GLU A 163 -46.12 16.05 27.22
N LEU A 164 -45.75 14.90 26.65
CA LEU A 164 -44.59 14.80 25.75
C LEU A 164 -44.81 15.62 24.47
N LEU A 165 -45.99 15.50 23.84
CA LEU A 165 -46.36 16.23 22.62
C LEU A 165 -46.52 17.74 22.86
N ALA A 166 -46.81 18.16 24.09
CA ALA A 166 -46.90 19.57 24.46
C ALA A 166 -45.52 20.25 24.62
N THR A 167 -44.42 19.50 24.65
CA THR A 167 -43.09 20.10 24.78
C THR A 167 -42.70 20.85 23.49
N PRO A 168 -42.09 22.06 23.58
CA PRO A 168 -41.74 22.84 22.39
C PRO A 168 -40.80 22.12 21.41
N ASP A 169 -39.86 21.32 21.93
CA ASP A 169 -38.93 20.56 21.10
C ASP A 169 -39.64 19.44 20.31
N LEU A 170 -40.62 18.74 20.90
CA LEU A 170 -41.38 17.71 20.19
C LEU A 170 -42.35 18.32 19.17
N GLN A 171 -42.96 19.47 19.46
CA GLN A 171 -43.80 20.18 18.50
C GLN A 171 -43.01 20.62 17.26
N ARG A 172 -41.80 21.15 17.48
CA ARG A 172 -40.88 21.51 16.40
C ARG A 172 -40.45 20.28 15.60
N ALA A 173 -40.04 19.22 16.28
CA ALA A 173 -39.68 17.94 15.67
C ALA A 173 -40.81 17.35 14.83
N MET A 174 -42.05 17.39 15.33
CA MET A 174 -43.23 16.94 14.58
C MET A 174 -43.44 17.74 13.31
N LYS A 175 -43.34 19.07 13.38
CA LYS A 175 -43.44 19.93 12.18
C LYS A 175 -42.35 19.62 11.16
N GLU A 176 -41.10 19.47 11.62
CA GLU A 176 -39.95 19.14 10.76
C GLU A 176 -40.10 17.75 10.11
N GLY A 177 -40.48 16.75 10.89
CA GLY A 177 -40.70 15.38 10.41
C GLY A 177 -41.86 15.27 9.41
N VAL A 178 -42.99 15.96 9.65
CA VAL A 178 -44.10 16.02 8.69
C VAL A 178 -43.65 16.67 7.39
N ALA A 179 -42.86 17.74 7.46
CA ALA A 179 -42.29 18.36 6.26
C ALA A 179 -41.33 17.41 5.52
N THR A 180 -40.55 16.60 6.24
CA THR A 180 -39.71 15.55 5.64
C THR A 180 -40.56 14.47 4.96
N ALA A 181 -41.61 13.98 5.61
CA ALA A 181 -42.53 13.00 5.02
C ALA A 181 -43.20 13.55 3.75
N GLN A 182 -43.63 14.82 3.77
CA GLN A 182 -44.19 15.48 2.60
C GLN A 182 -43.19 15.56 1.44
N ARG A 183 -41.94 15.98 1.72
CA ARG A 183 -40.88 16.02 0.69
C ARG A 183 -40.61 14.65 0.09
N ASN A 184 -40.55 13.61 0.94
CA ASN A 184 -40.30 12.25 0.51
C ASN A 184 -41.44 11.70 -0.37
N ALA A 185 -42.70 11.95 0.03
CA ALA A 185 -43.86 11.56 -0.77
C ALA A 185 -43.87 12.23 -2.16
N VAL A 186 -43.59 13.54 -2.21
CA VAL A 186 -43.48 14.29 -3.48
C VAL A 186 -42.35 13.72 -4.35
N ALA A 187 -41.19 13.43 -3.77
CA ALA A 187 -40.05 12.86 -4.51
C ALA A 187 -40.34 11.44 -5.03
N ALA A 188 -41.13 10.65 -4.30
CA ALA A 188 -41.54 9.30 -4.68
C ALA A 188 -42.75 9.28 -5.65
N GLY A 189 -43.42 10.41 -5.88
CA GLY A 189 -44.68 10.47 -6.63
C GLY A 189 -45.87 9.86 -5.90
N GLU A 190 -45.80 9.77 -4.57
CA GLU A 190 -46.84 9.20 -3.71
C GLU A 190 -47.79 10.29 -3.19
N PRO A 191 -49.08 9.99 -2.98
CA PRO A 191 -50.02 10.94 -2.41
C PRO A 191 -49.67 11.26 -0.95
N PHE A 192 -49.60 12.54 -0.62
CA PHE A 192 -49.43 13.02 0.75
C PHE A 192 -50.76 13.59 1.27
N ASN A 193 -51.31 12.96 2.31
CA ASN A 193 -52.48 13.48 3.01
C ASN A 193 -52.05 14.13 4.34
N PRO A 194 -52.11 15.47 4.49
CA PRO A 194 -51.78 16.13 5.74
C PRO A 194 -52.64 15.65 6.92
N VAL A 195 -53.88 15.22 6.66
CA VAL A 195 -54.81 14.76 7.70
C VAL A 195 -54.31 13.51 8.42
N ASP A 196 -53.54 12.66 7.73
CA ASP A 196 -52.90 11.49 8.33
C ASP A 196 -51.89 11.88 9.43
N TYR A 197 -51.49 13.15 9.51
CA TYR A 197 -50.51 13.68 10.46
C TYR A 197 -51.14 14.65 11.48
N LEU A 198 -52.46 14.87 11.42
CA LEU A 198 -53.17 15.74 12.34
C LEU A 198 -53.72 14.97 13.54
N HIS A 199 -53.88 15.67 14.66
CA HIS A 199 -54.75 15.23 15.75
C HIS A 199 -56.17 15.72 15.46
N PRO A 200 -57.14 14.81 15.24
CA PRO A 200 -58.46 15.22 14.77
C PRO A 200 -59.30 15.92 15.85
N GLU A 201 -59.16 15.61 17.15
CA GLU A 201 -59.89 16.27 18.26
C GLU A 201 -59.18 16.04 19.63
N PRO A 202 -59.43 16.86 20.68
CA PRO A 202 -58.92 16.62 22.04
C PRO A 202 -59.38 15.25 22.57
N GLY A 203 -58.41 14.39 22.93
CA GLY A 203 -58.67 13.03 23.43
C GLY A 203 -58.84 11.96 22.36
N ALA A 204 -58.86 12.31 21.07
CA ALA A 204 -58.87 11.34 19.99
C ALA A 204 -57.52 10.60 19.90
N PRO A 205 -57.50 9.31 19.50
CA PRO A 205 -56.26 8.60 19.17
C PRO A 205 -55.47 9.35 18.09
N ILE A 206 -54.16 9.39 18.23
CA ILE A 206 -53.25 9.95 17.23
C ILE A 206 -52.82 8.86 16.26
N SER A 207 -52.63 9.17 14.99
CA SER A 207 -52.04 8.23 14.03
C SER A 207 -50.59 7.89 14.39
N MET A 208 -50.19 6.64 14.14
CA MET A 208 -48.79 6.26 14.31
C MET A 208 -47.88 6.97 13.28
N LYS A 209 -48.39 7.32 12.10
CA LYS A 209 -47.66 8.15 11.10
C LYS A 209 -47.26 9.52 11.66
N ALA A 210 -48.16 10.18 12.38
CA ALA A 210 -47.88 11.46 13.04
C ALA A 210 -46.78 11.33 14.11
N LEU A 211 -46.85 10.25 14.90
CA LEU A 211 -45.89 9.96 15.96
C LEU A 211 -44.51 9.57 15.42
N ASP A 212 -44.46 8.79 14.34
CA ASP A 212 -43.21 8.44 13.66
C ASP A 212 -42.55 9.67 13.05
N ALA A 213 -43.31 10.57 12.42
CA ALA A 213 -42.80 11.85 11.95
C ALA A 213 -42.19 12.68 13.09
N ALA A 214 -42.86 12.76 14.24
CA ALA A 214 -42.31 13.42 15.43
C ALA A 214 -41.02 12.75 15.92
N LYS A 215 -40.93 11.42 15.90
CA LYS A 215 -39.71 10.68 16.24
C LYS A 215 -38.58 11.02 15.27
N GLN A 216 -38.82 10.99 13.96
CA GLN A 216 -37.82 11.31 12.95
C GLN A 216 -37.25 12.71 13.16
N GLY A 217 -38.11 13.71 13.38
CA GLY A 217 -37.66 15.08 13.63
C GLY A 217 -36.84 15.23 14.92
N ILE A 218 -37.17 14.52 16.00
CA ILE A 218 -36.38 14.61 17.23
C ILE A 218 -35.08 13.80 17.13
N ASP A 219 -35.06 12.71 16.36
CA ASP A 219 -33.83 12.01 16.02
C ASP A 219 -32.89 12.95 15.24
N ASP A 220 -33.38 13.64 14.20
CA ASP A 220 -32.60 14.62 13.43
C ASP A 220 -32.06 15.75 14.32
N ALA A 221 -32.88 16.23 15.26
CA ALA A 221 -32.45 17.24 16.23
C ALA A 221 -31.34 16.75 17.17
N VAL A 222 -31.32 15.45 17.53
CA VAL A 222 -30.24 14.84 18.32
C VAL A 222 -29.00 14.61 17.47
N GLU A 223 -29.16 14.19 16.22
CA GLU A 223 -28.06 13.96 15.27
C GLU A 223 -27.24 15.23 14.99
N ALA A 224 -27.84 16.41 15.11
CA ALA A 224 -27.13 17.69 15.03
C ALA A 224 -26.01 17.86 16.09
N TYR A 225 -26.05 17.08 17.17
CA TYR A 225 -25.00 17.06 18.20
C TYR A 225 -23.91 16.01 17.95
N ARG A 226 -23.99 15.24 16.86
CA ARG A 226 -22.98 14.22 16.54
C ARG A 226 -21.73 14.87 15.99
N ASP A 227 -20.60 14.56 16.61
CA ASP A 227 -19.29 14.95 16.10
C ASP A 227 -19.00 14.17 14.80
N PRO A 228 -18.74 14.85 13.66
CA PRO A 228 -18.57 14.20 12.37
C PRO A 228 -17.28 13.37 12.28
N THR A 229 -16.30 13.65 13.14
CA THR A 229 -14.97 13.02 13.20
C THR A 229 -15.01 11.78 14.07
N THR A 230 -15.51 11.92 15.30
CA THR A 230 -15.53 10.83 16.29
C THR A 230 -16.78 9.98 16.22
N GLY A 231 -17.85 10.48 15.58
CA GLY A 231 -19.16 9.84 15.54
C GLY A 231 -19.89 9.84 16.88
N LYS A 232 -19.35 10.46 17.94
CA LYS A 232 -19.97 10.51 19.26
C LYS A 232 -20.92 11.71 19.37
N LEU A 233 -21.99 11.54 20.14
CA LEU A 233 -22.85 12.66 20.52
C LEU A 233 -22.13 13.54 21.55
N ASN A 234 -21.88 14.80 21.20
CA ASN A 234 -21.33 15.79 22.11
C ASN A 234 -22.49 16.64 22.68
N LEU A 235 -23.12 16.12 23.73
CA LEU A 235 -24.34 16.70 24.29
C LEU A 235 -24.04 17.74 25.36
N ASP A 236 -24.39 19.00 25.08
CA ASP A 236 -24.49 20.05 26.09
C ASP A 236 -25.73 19.84 27.00
N GLY A 237 -26.03 20.79 27.87
CA GLY A 237 -27.22 20.70 28.74
C GLY A 237 -28.52 20.52 27.96
N LYS A 238 -28.64 21.20 26.82
CA LYS A 238 -29.83 21.15 25.95
C LYS A 238 -29.89 19.84 25.15
N GLY A 239 -28.77 19.39 24.58
CA GLY A 239 -28.68 18.13 23.86
C GLY A 239 -29.02 16.94 24.78
N ARG A 240 -28.58 16.97 26.04
CA ARG A 240 -28.93 15.95 27.03
C ARG A 240 -30.44 15.93 27.32
N SER A 241 -31.07 17.10 27.48
CA SER A 241 -32.52 17.16 27.72
C SER A 241 -33.32 16.70 26.49
N ILE A 242 -32.91 17.08 25.28
CA ILE A 242 -33.57 16.64 24.03
C ILE A 242 -33.42 15.12 23.85
N ASN A 243 -32.23 14.56 24.08
CA ASN A 243 -32.02 13.11 23.96
C ASN A 243 -32.81 12.33 25.04
N ALA A 244 -32.95 12.87 26.26
CA ALA A 244 -33.80 12.28 27.29
C ALA A 244 -35.29 12.32 26.91
N LEU A 245 -35.75 13.45 26.35
CA LEU A 245 -37.11 13.60 25.82
C LEU A 245 -37.38 12.59 24.70
N ARG A 246 -36.47 12.47 23.73
CA ARG A 246 -36.50 11.48 22.66
C ARG A 246 -36.64 10.06 23.23
N ALA A 247 -35.80 9.69 24.19
CA ALA A 247 -35.82 8.36 24.79
C ALA A 247 -37.16 8.07 25.49
N ALA A 248 -37.68 9.04 26.24
CA ALA A 248 -38.99 8.91 26.90
C ALA A 248 -40.14 8.77 25.88
N PHE A 249 -40.11 9.55 24.80
CA PHE A 249 -41.09 9.48 23.73
C PHE A 249 -41.06 8.12 23.03
N VAL A 250 -39.88 7.70 22.56
CA VAL A 250 -39.62 6.37 21.98
C VAL A 250 -40.13 5.25 22.87
N SER A 251 -39.81 5.27 24.17
CA SER A 251 -40.24 4.23 25.10
C SER A 251 -41.76 4.16 25.23
N HIS A 252 -42.45 5.30 25.17
CA HIS A 252 -43.90 5.34 25.17
C HIS A 252 -44.48 4.75 23.89
N LEU A 253 -43.90 5.10 22.72
CA LEU A 253 -44.32 4.55 21.43
C LEU A 253 -44.17 3.04 21.37
N ASP A 254 -43.01 2.53 21.79
CA ASP A 254 -42.71 1.09 21.74
C ASP A 254 -43.64 0.29 22.68
N SER A 255 -44.07 0.89 23.80
CA SER A 255 -45.04 0.27 24.73
C SER A 255 -46.46 0.30 24.18
N ALA A 256 -46.84 1.37 23.48
CA ALA A 256 -48.18 1.54 22.93
C ALA A 256 -48.39 0.78 21.61
N ASN A 257 -47.31 0.56 20.84
CA ASN A 257 -47.32 -0.15 19.57
C ASN A 257 -46.13 -1.13 19.49
N PRO A 258 -46.31 -2.39 19.95
CA PRO A 258 -45.26 -3.40 19.89
C PRO A 258 -44.80 -3.75 18.46
N ASP A 259 -45.68 -3.63 17.46
CA ASP A 259 -45.29 -3.83 16.05
C ASP A 259 -44.30 -2.75 15.59
N TYR A 260 -44.46 -1.52 16.08
CA TYR A 260 -43.52 -0.43 15.83
C TYR A 260 -42.16 -0.68 16.48
N ALA A 261 -42.15 -1.19 17.71
CA ALA A 261 -40.92 -1.59 18.39
C ALA A 261 -40.18 -2.69 17.59
N ALA A 262 -40.91 -3.70 17.12
CA ALA A 262 -40.35 -4.76 16.28
C ALA A 262 -39.80 -4.23 14.95
N ALA A 263 -40.53 -3.31 14.28
CA ALA A 263 -40.10 -2.67 13.05
C ALA A 263 -38.76 -1.93 13.23
N ARG A 264 -38.64 -1.17 14.32
CA ARG A 264 -37.42 -0.45 14.67
C ARG A 264 -36.26 -1.37 15.00
N ALA A 265 -36.50 -2.45 15.72
CA ALA A 265 -35.47 -3.43 16.03
C ALA A 265 -34.93 -4.09 14.75
N ALA A 266 -35.82 -4.46 13.81
CA ALA A 266 -35.44 -5.00 12.51
C ALA A 266 -34.64 -4.00 11.66
N TYR A 267 -34.94 -2.70 11.76
CA TYR A 267 -34.17 -1.65 11.10
C TYR A 267 -32.80 -1.40 11.75
N ALA A 268 -32.74 -1.50 13.08
CA ALA A 268 -31.56 -1.15 13.87
C ALA A 268 -30.36 -2.05 13.58
N GLY A 269 -30.55 -3.37 13.46
CA GLY A 269 -29.46 -4.33 13.26
C GLY A 269 -28.57 -4.00 12.04
N PRO A 270 -29.12 -4.03 10.81
CA PRO A 270 -28.34 -3.67 9.62
C PRO A 270 -27.81 -2.22 9.64
N SER A 271 -28.51 -1.30 10.32
CA SER A 271 -28.04 0.08 10.48
C SER A 271 -26.79 0.16 11.37
N GLN A 272 -26.73 -0.61 12.45
CA GLN A 272 -25.53 -0.71 13.30
C GLN A 272 -24.33 -1.25 12.52
N SER A 273 -24.55 -2.26 11.66
CA SER A 273 -23.51 -2.77 10.78
C SER A 273 -23.03 -1.75 9.73
N LEU A 274 -23.95 -0.96 9.16
CA LEU A 274 -23.60 0.17 8.27
C LEU A 274 -22.80 1.25 9.01
N ASP A 275 -23.20 1.59 10.23
CA ASP A 275 -22.49 2.56 11.07
C ASP A 275 -21.10 2.05 11.42
N ALA A 276 -20.95 0.75 11.75
CA ALA A 276 -19.66 0.12 11.98
C ALA A 276 -18.75 0.22 10.76
N MET A 277 -19.28 -0.05 9.57
CA MET A 277 -18.55 0.11 8.31
C MET A 277 -18.11 1.56 8.07
N ASN A 278 -18.99 2.52 8.28
CA ASN A 278 -18.69 3.95 8.16
C ASN A 278 -17.63 4.41 9.18
N MET A 279 -17.70 3.91 10.41
CA MET A 279 -16.69 4.16 11.44
C MET A 279 -15.32 3.60 11.03
N GLY A 280 -15.29 2.39 10.46
CA GLY A 280 -14.08 1.77 9.91
C GLY A 280 -13.43 2.63 8.83
N ALA A 281 -14.22 3.15 7.90
CA ALA A 281 -13.73 4.00 6.80
C ALA A 281 -13.08 5.31 7.31
N LYS A 282 -13.53 5.83 8.45
CA LYS A 282 -12.97 7.05 9.07
C LYS A 282 -11.77 6.76 9.97
N ALA A 283 -11.69 5.55 10.54
CA ALA A 283 -10.73 5.22 11.59
C ALA A 283 -9.25 5.35 11.18
N LEU A 284 -8.93 5.28 9.89
CA LEU A 284 -7.56 5.45 9.39
C LEU A 284 -6.94 6.81 9.79
N ASN A 285 -7.76 7.86 9.90
CA ASN A 285 -7.31 9.21 10.23
C ASN A 285 -7.54 9.59 11.71
N ASN A 286 -8.12 8.69 12.50
CA ASN A 286 -8.39 8.93 13.92
C ASN A 286 -7.14 8.72 14.79
N GLN A 287 -7.22 9.14 16.05
CA GLN A 287 -6.23 8.75 17.04
C GLN A 287 -6.35 7.25 17.36
N PRO A 288 -5.22 6.52 17.55
CA PRO A 288 -5.25 5.08 17.83
C PRO A 288 -6.13 4.67 19.01
N ASP A 289 -6.13 5.46 20.09
CA ASP A 289 -6.95 5.16 21.28
C ASP A 289 -8.45 5.31 21.00
N VAL A 290 -8.83 6.26 20.13
CA VAL A 290 -10.22 6.43 19.68
C VAL A 290 -10.65 5.24 18.83
N THR A 291 -9.79 4.77 17.93
CA THR A 291 -10.03 3.58 17.10
C THR A 291 -10.19 2.33 17.97
N LYS A 292 -9.29 2.10 18.93
CA LYS A 292 -9.38 0.97 19.87
C LYS A 292 -10.66 1.01 20.69
N ALA A 293 -11.02 2.17 21.22
CA ALA A 293 -12.25 2.34 21.98
C ALA A 293 -13.49 2.13 21.10
N ALA A 294 -13.48 2.59 19.85
CA ALA A 294 -14.58 2.36 18.91
C ALA A 294 -14.77 0.85 18.67
N ILE A 295 -13.70 0.11 18.36
CA ILE A 295 -13.74 -1.34 18.11
C ILE A 295 -14.19 -2.11 19.35
N ALA A 296 -13.74 -1.71 20.54
CA ALA A 296 -14.12 -2.36 21.80
C ALA A 296 -15.62 -2.25 22.11
N ASN A 297 -16.26 -1.16 21.68
CA ASN A 297 -17.70 -0.93 21.88
C ASN A 297 -18.58 -1.58 20.80
N LEU A 298 -17.99 -2.16 19.75
CA LEU A 298 -18.76 -2.85 18.71
C LEU A 298 -19.21 -4.23 19.16
N ALA A 299 -20.42 -4.63 18.73
CA ALA A 299 -20.86 -6.01 18.86
C ALA A 299 -19.92 -6.94 18.06
N PRO A 300 -19.73 -8.21 18.48
CA PRO A 300 -18.83 -9.14 17.80
C PRO A 300 -19.09 -9.29 16.30
N GLY A 301 -20.37 -9.27 15.88
CA GLY A 301 -20.76 -9.34 14.47
C GLY A 301 -20.41 -8.08 13.66
N ASP A 302 -20.37 -6.92 14.32
CA ASP A 302 -20.14 -5.63 13.65
C ASP A 302 -18.66 -5.30 13.41
N LYS A 303 -17.76 -5.96 14.15
CA LYS A 303 -16.31 -5.80 13.97
C LYS A 303 -15.86 -6.12 12.55
N LYS A 304 -16.50 -7.09 11.89
CA LYS A 304 -16.20 -7.44 10.50
C LYS A 304 -16.56 -6.31 9.53
N PHE A 305 -17.71 -5.67 9.72
CA PHE A 305 -18.12 -4.53 8.89
C PHE A 305 -17.21 -3.32 9.11
N PHE A 306 -16.81 -3.07 10.36
CA PHE A 306 -15.77 -2.08 10.66
C PHE A 306 -14.45 -2.39 9.93
N LEU A 307 -13.97 -3.63 10.02
CA LEU A 307 -12.73 -4.05 9.35
C LEU A 307 -12.83 -3.89 7.82
N ASN A 308 -13.97 -4.22 7.21
CA ASN A 308 -14.16 -4.00 5.77
C ASN A 308 -14.14 -2.52 5.39
N GLY A 309 -14.85 -1.68 6.15
CA GLY A 309 -14.79 -0.21 5.99
C GLY A 309 -13.37 0.33 6.08
N PHE A 310 -12.61 -0.11 7.08
CA PHE A 310 -11.21 0.25 7.28
C PHE A 310 -10.32 -0.22 6.12
N THR A 311 -10.50 -1.47 5.69
CA THR A 311 -9.77 -2.09 4.58
C THR A 311 -9.95 -1.28 3.30
N SER A 312 -11.18 -0.90 2.97
CA SER A 312 -11.50 -0.10 1.79
C SER A 312 -10.86 1.29 1.84
N ALA A 313 -10.91 1.97 2.99
CA ALA A 313 -10.25 3.27 3.16
C ALA A 313 -8.72 3.17 3.02
N LEU A 314 -8.11 2.09 3.53
CA LEU A 314 -6.69 1.83 3.40
C LEU A 314 -6.29 1.53 1.94
N GLN A 315 -7.03 0.67 1.25
CA GLN A 315 -6.83 0.38 -0.16
C GLN A 315 -7.00 1.63 -1.03
N HIS A 316 -8.01 2.45 -0.76
CA HIS A 316 -8.20 3.73 -1.44
C HIS A 316 -7.01 4.68 -1.23
N LYS A 317 -6.45 4.72 0.00
CA LYS A 317 -5.25 5.52 0.29
C LYS A 317 -4.00 5.02 -0.46
N ILE A 318 -3.91 3.72 -0.70
CA ILE A 318 -2.84 3.12 -1.54
C ILE A 318 -3.07 3.49 -3.01
N ALA A 319 -4.29 3.31 -3.52
CA ALA A 319 -4.63 3.53 -4.92
C ALA A 319 -4.55 5.01 -5.35
N THR A 320 -4.80 5.95 -4.44
CA THR A 320 -4.68 7.40 -4.68
C THR A 320 -3.26 7.93 -4.51
N ASN A 321 -2.29 7.05 -4.23
CA ASN A 321 -0.90 7.45 -4.18
C ASN A 321 -0.38 7.70 -5.61
N PRO A 322 0.39 8.78 -5.86
CA PRO A 322 0.94 9.01 -7.20
C PRO A 322 1.80 7.84 -7.67
N ASP A 323 1.77 7.58 -8.97
CA ASP A 323 2.58 6.52 -9.59
C ASP A 323 4.07 6.71 -9.26
N GLY A 324 4.74 5.63 -8.88
CA GLY A 324 6.15 5.63 -8.46
C GLY A 324 6.43 6.29 -7.09
N ALA A 325 5.43 6.81 -6.38
CA ALA A 325 5.61 7.33 -5.03
C ALA A 325 5.65 6.21 -3.99
N ASN A 326 6.41 6.43 -2.91
CA ASN A 326 6.57 5.43 -1.86
C ASN A 326 5.35 5.34 -0.93
N VAL A 327 4.54 4.29 -1.13
CA VAL A 327 3.35 3.94 -0.34
C VAL A 327 3.70 3.70 1.12
N VAL A 328 4.79 2.98 1.39
CA VAL A 328 5.25 2.64 2.75
C VAL A 328 5.53 3.90 3.55
N ARG A 329 6.18 4.90 2.93
CA ARG A 329 6.49 6.17 3.59
C ARG A 329 5.22 6.91 4.05
N ARG A 330 4.13 6.81 3.28
CA ARG A 330 2.88 7.52 3.55
C ARG A 330 1.97 6.80 4.54
N ILE A 331 2.02 5.47 4.55
CA ILE A 331 1.13 4.63 5.34
C ILE A 331 1.88 4.07 6.54
N PHE A 332 2.86 3.19 6.29
CA PHE A 332 3.47 2.41 7.35
C PHE A 332 4.48 3.20 8.18
N ASN A 333 5.19 4.18 7.61
CA ASN A 333 6.12 5.03 8.37
C ASN A 333 5.39 6.08 9.23
N ASN A 334 4.07 6.19 9.14
CA ASN A 334 3.27 7.01 10.02
C ASN A 334 2.82 6.17 11.23
N SER A 335 3.33 6.50 12.43
CA SER A 335 3.05 5.74 13.66
C SER A 335 1.55 5.65 13.98
N ASN A 336 0.77 6.70 13.72
CA ASN A 336 -0.67 6.70 14.00
C ASN A 336 -1.42 5.77 13.05
N ILE A 337 -1.11 5.85 11.75
CA ILE A 337 -1.71 4.95 10.76
C ILE A 337 -1.35 3.50 11.07
N ARG A 338 -0.08 3.22 11.39
CA ARG A 338 0.36 1.87 11.76
C ARG A 338 -0.40 1.34 12.97
N ALA A 339 -0.55 2.12 14.03
CA ALA A 339 -1.28 1.72 15.22
C ALA A 339 -2.80 1.56 14.96
N ASN A 340 -3.38 2.35 14.05
CA ASN A 340 -4.76 2.15 13.60
C ASN A 340 -4.93 0.85 12.82
N ILE A 341 -3.96 0.51 11.95
CA ILE A 341 -3.95 -0.75 11.20
C ILE A 341 -3.86 -1.95 12.16
N GLU A 342 -2.95 -1.89 13.13
CA GLU A 342 -2.81 -2.91 14.17
C GLU A 342 -4.11 -3.09 14.95
N ALA A 343 -4.72 -1.98 15.40
CA ALA A 343 -5.98 -2.00 16.14
C ALA A 343 -7.14 -2.56 15.33
N ALA A 344 -7.24 -2.20 14.04
CA ALA A 344 -8.30 -2.66 13.15
C ALA A 344 -8.18 -4.16 12.83
N ILE A 345 -6.97 -4.65 12.51
CA ILE A 345 -6.73 -6.06 12.21
C ILE A 345 -7.01 -6.92 13.46
N GLY A 346 -6.54 -6.49 14.63
CA GLY A 346 -6.80 -7.16 15.91
C GLY A 346 -6.14 -8.53 16.11
N ASP A 347 -5.73 -9.21 15.03
CA ASP A 347 -4.88 -10.41 15.05
C ASP A 347 -3.39 -10.04 14.95
N PRO A 348 -2.59 -10.27 16.02
CA PRO A 348 -1.16 -9.99 16.01
C PRO A 348 -0.39 -10.76 14.94
N ALA A 349 -0.81 -11.98 14.59
CA ALA A 349 -0.13 -12.80 13.59
C ALA A 349 -0.36 -12.25 12.18
N ALA A 350 -1.60 -11.88 11.84
CA ALA A 350 -1.92 -11.21 10.59
C ALA A 350 -1.23 -9.84 10.47
N PHE A 351 -1.21 -9.06 11.55
CA PHE A 351 -0.50 -7.77 11.58
C PHE A 351 1.01 -7.94 11.38
N ALA A 352 1.64 -8.92 12.03
CA ALA A 352 3.07 -9.19 11.86
C ALA A 352 3.42 -9.55 10.40
N LYS A 353 2.58 -10.35 9.73
CA LYS A 353 2.75 -10.65 8.30
C LYS A 353 2.61 -9.41 7.42
N PHE A 354 1.63 -8.56 7.70
CA PHE A 354 1.48 -7.27 7.00
C PHE A 354 2.70 -6.38 7.19
N GLN A 355 3.15 -6.24 8.44
CA GLN A 355 4.34 -5.47 8.80
C GLN A 355 5.58 -5.96 8.05
N ALA A 356 5.84 -7.27 8.05
CA ALA A 356 6.98 -7.84 7.33
C ALA A 356 6.94 -7.51 5.82
N LYS A 357 5.76 -7.55 5.18
CA LYS A 357 5.61 -7.14 3.79
C LYS A 357 5.87 -5.65 3.58
N MET A 358 5.40 -4.79 4.49
CA MET A 358 5.66 -3.35 4.42
C MET A 358 7.15 -3.01 4.64
N GLU A 359 7.83 -3.75 5.50
CA GLU A 359 9.28 -3.63 5.73
C GLU A 359 10.10 -4.11 4.52
N ALA A 360 9.64 -5.17 3.83
CA ALA A 360 10.23 -5.57 2.55
C ALA A 360 10.09 -4.46 1.50
N GLU A 361 8.90 -3.87 1.37
CA GLU A 361 8.68 -2.72 0.48
C GLU A 361 9.52 -1.49 0.86
N ALA A 362 9.73 -1.25 2.16
CA ALA A 362 10.63 -0.21 2.64
C ALA A 362 12.08 -0.46 2.17
N THR A 363 12.53 -1.72 2.29
CA THR A 363 13.84 -2.17 1.85
C THR A 363 14.02 -1.97 0.35
N PHE A 364 13.03 -2.37 -0.45
CA PHE A 364 13.07 -2.20 -1.91
C PHE A 364 13.18 -0.75 -2.33
N ALA A 365 12.43 0.15 -1.67
CA ALA A 365 12.51 1.57 -1.92
C ALA A 365 13.86 2.16 -1.48
N ALA A 366 14.42 1.70 -0.36
CA ALA A 366 15.75 2.13 0.11
C ALA A 366 16.85 1.71 -0.87
N THR A 367 16.85 0.45 -1.31
CA THR A 367 17.79 -0.06 -2.33
C THR A 367 17.68 0.73 -3.62
N ARG A 368 16.46 0.95 -4.13
CA ARG A 368 16.22 1.74 -5.34
C ARG A 368 16.76 3.16 -5.20
N ASN A 369 16.46 3.81 -4.08
CA ASN A 369 16.92 5.17 -3.83
C ASN A 369 18.43 5.23 -3.71
N GLN A 370 19.09 4.27 -3.06
CA GLN A 370 20.54 4.26 -2.96
C GLN A 370 21.21 4.01 -4.32
N ILE A 371 20.75 2.99 -5.07
CA ILE A 371 21.39 2.56 -6.32
C ILE A 371 21.13 3.52 -7.47
N LEU A 372 19.94 4.12 -7.54
CA LEU A 372 19.57 5.05 -8.61
C LEU A 372 19.76 6.53 -8.24
N ALA A 373 20.07 6.84 -6.97
CA ALA A 373 20.45 8.19 -6.61
C ALA A 373 21.84 8.50 -7.17
N GLY A 374 21.92 9.58 -7.93
CA GLY A 374 23.16 10.06 -8.50
C GLY A 374 22.91 11.27 -9.39
N SER A 375 23.91 12.15 -9.50
CA SER A 375 23.79 13.31 -10.38
C SER A 375 23.70 12.85 -11.83
N GLN A 376 22.76 13.43 -12.58
CA GLN A 376 22.71 13.29 -14.04
C GLN A 376 24.06 13.69 -14.67
N THR A 377 24.83 14.56 -14.01
CA THR A 377 26.18 14.98 -14.39
C THR A 377 27.18 13.82 -14.36
N ALA A 378 27.21 12.99 -13.31
CA ALA A 378 28.11 11.83 -13.25
C ALA A 378 27.80 10.81 -14.34
N ARG A 379 26.51 10.56 -14.60
CA ARG A 379 26.06 9.71 -15.72
C ARG A 379 26.44 10.29 -17.08
N ARG A 380 26.24 11.59 -17.27
CA ARG A 380 26.64 12.28 -18.51
C ARG A 380 28.16 12.25 -18.71
N LEU A 381 28.95 12.41 -17.65
CA LEU A 381 30.41 12.34 -17.74
C LEU A 381 30.87 10.91 -18.05
N ALA A 382 30.27 9.89 -17.43
CA ALA A 382 30.55 8.49 -17.75
C ALA A 382 30.16 8.13 -19.19
N ALA A 383 29.01 8.62 -19.66
CA ALA A 383 28.57 8.45 -21.04
C ALA A 383 29.46 9.20 -22.04
N GLN A 384 29.91 10.42 -21.72
CA GLN A 384 30.87 11.18 -22.53
C GLN A 384 32.22 10.49 -22.60
N ASN A 385 32.73 9.96 -21.49
CA ASN A 385 33.97 9.19 -21.47
C ASN A 385 33.85 7.88 -22.27
N ALA A 386 32.66 7.26 -22.30
CA ALA A 386 32.39 6.08 -23.11
C ALA A 386 32.23 6.40 -24.62
N GLN A 387 31.67 7.56 -24.98
CA GLN A 387 31.51 8.01 -26.37
C GLN A 387 32.78 8.63 -26.96
N ASN A 388 33.58 9.35 -26.16
CA ASN A 388 34.85 9.95 -26.57
C ASN A 388 36.01 8.94 -26.62
N PHE A 389 35.70 7.63 -26.69
CA PHE A 389 36.71 6.64 -27.06
C PHE A 389 36.93 6.69 -28.58
N ASP A 390 37.38 7.84 -29.06
CA ASP A 390 38.01 7.97 -30.35
C ASP A 390 39.52 7.89 -30.09
N VAL A 391 40.17 6.82 -30.56
CA VAL A 391 41.63 6.68 -30.54
C VAL A 391 42.30 7.59 -31.58
N THR A 392 41.52 8.18 -32.50
CA THR A 392 42.00 9.01 -33.61
C THR A 392 42.67 10.34 -33.19
N PRO A 393 42.17 11.11 -32.20
CA PRO A 393 42.85 12.32 -31.71
C PRO A 393 44.18 11.99 -31.00
N HIS A 394 44.29 10.81 -30.40
CA HIS A 394 45.51 10.35 -29.72
C HIS A 394 46.56 9.82 -30.71
N LEU A 395 46.13 9.22 -31.83
CA LEU A 395 46.98 8.89 -32.97
C LEU A 395 47.42 10.16 -33.74
N ALA A 396 46.55 11.18 -33.86
CA ALA A 396 46.89 12.46 -34.48
C ALA A 396 47.90 13.27 -33.62
N ALA A 397 47.82 13.20 -32.29
CA ALA A 397 48.81 13.81 -31.39
C ALA A 397 50.20 13.13 -31.44
N ALA A 398 50.25 11.83 -31.77
CA ALA A 398 51.49 11.12 -32.06
C ALA A 398 52.11 11.55 -33.41
N ALA A 399 51.30 11.93 -34.39
CA ALA A 399 51.76 12.50 -35.66
C ALA A 399 52.23 13.98 -35.55
N GLY A 400 51.76 14.72 -34.53
CA GLY A 400 52.06 16.14 -34.31
C GLY A 400 53.24 16.45 -33.38
N GLY A 401 54.00 15.44 -32.92
CA GLY A 401 55.26 15.66 -32.19
C GLY A 401 55.16 15.90 -30.67
N ASN A 402 53.98 15.80 -30.05
CA ASN A 402 53.83 15.89 -28.58
C ASN A 402 53.59 14.50 -27.95
N VAL A 403 54.60 13.65 -28.09
CA VAL A 403 54.59 12.24 -27.65
C VAL A 403 54.38 12.08 -26.13
N PRO A 404 54.97 12.91 -25.23
CA PRO A 404 54.74 12.76 -23.79
C PRO A 404 53.31 13.11 -23.35
N GLY A 405 52.70 14.12 -23.94
CA GLY A 405 51.31 14.52 -23.65
C GLY A 405 50.27 13.54 -24.20
N ALA A 406 50.53 12.97 -25.38
CA ALA A 406 49.69 11.95 -26.00
C ALA A 406 49.73 10.62 -25.22
N ILE A 407 50.91 10.19 -24.76
CA ILE A 407 51.08 8.99 -23.93
C ILE A 407 50.47 9.20 -22.55
N ALA A 408 50.63 10.36 -21.91
CA ALA A 408 50.02 10.61 -20.59
C ALA A 408 48.48 10.71 -20.66
N GLY A 409 47.94 11.31 -21.72
CA GLY A 409 46.48 11.39 -21.94
C GLY A 409 45.85 10.05 -22.33
N ALA A 410 46.50 9.30 -23.22
CA ALA A 410 46.08 7.95 -23.59
C ALA A 410 46.29 6.96 -22.45
N ALA A 411 47.36 7.08 -21.65
CA ALA A 411 47.57 6.23 -20.48
C ALA A 411 46.58 6.55 -19.35
N ARG A 412 46.17 7.80 -19.15
CA ARG A 412 45.17 8.16 -18.13
C ARG A 412 43.74 7.83 -18.58
N GLY A 413 43.43 7.98 -19.87
CA GLY A 413 42.18 7.52 -20.50
C GLY A 413 42.08 5.99 -20.57
N ALA A 414 43.17 5.32 -20.95
CA ALA A 414 43.29 3.87 -20.90
C ALA A 414 43.34 3.35 -19.47
N TYR A 415 43.95 4.04 -18.50
CA TYR A 415 43.93 3.64 -17.09
C TYR A 415 42.52 3.70 -16.51
N ASN A 416 41.75 4.76 -16.80
CA ASN A 416 40.36 4.85 -16.38
C ASN A 416 39.44 3.85 -17.13
N TYR A 417 39.76 3.50 -18.38
CA TYR A 417 39.03 2.49 -19.17
C TYR A 417 39.43 1.04 -18.81
N LEU A 418 40.71 0.78 -18.52
CA LEU A 418 41.26 -0.51 -18.03
C LEU A 418 40.86 -0.77 -16.56
N MET A 419 40.55 0.28 -15.80
CA MET A 419 39.97 0.18 -14.46
C MET A 419 38.44 0.11 -14.45
N MET A 420 37.76 0.44 -15.56
CA MET A 420 36.33 0.11 -15.71
C MET A 420 36.21 -1.39 -16.01
N PRO A 421 35.41 -2.15 -15.24
CA PRO A 421 35.15 -3.54 -15.59
C PRO A 421 34.55 -3.58 -17.00
N GLY A 422 34.95 -4.56 -17.82
CA GLY A 422 34.46 -4.65 -19.21
C GLY A 422 32.94 -4.62 -19.27
N ALA A 423 32.36 -4.05 -20.32
CA ALA A 423 30.89 -3.88 -20.44
C ALA A 423 30.12 -5.19 -20.20
N GLU A 424 30.66 -6.32 -20.65
CA GLU A 424 30.12 -7.67 -20.41
C GLU A 424 30.22 -8.10 -18.93
N GLN A 425 31.30 -7.70 -18.24
CA GLN A 425 31.47 -7.96 -16.81
C GLN A 425 30.48 -7.15 -15.96
N LEU A 426 30.21 -5.90 -16.33
CA LEU A 426 29.17 -5.08 -15.68
C LEU A 426 27.75 -5.59 -15.99
N ALA A 427 27.51 -6.06 -17.21
CA ALA A 427 26.26 -6.69 -17.59
C ALA A 427 26.00 -7.97 -16.76
N SER A 428 26.99 -8.86 -16.65
CA SER A 428 26.89 -10.08 -15.83
C SER A 428 26.75 -9.78 -14.33
N GLN A 429 27.45 -8.77 -13.80
CA GLN A 429 27.22 -8.28 -12.44
C GLN A 429 25.80 -7.75 -12.26
N GLY A 430 25.28 -6.98 -13.21
CA GLY A 430 23.89 -6.51 -13.19
C GLY A 430 22.88 -7.65 -13.19
N ARG A 431 23.06 -8.65 -14.06
CA ARG A 431 22.21 -9.85 -14.12
C ARG A 431 22.18 -10.56 -12.77
N LEU A 432 23.32 -10.68 -12.09
CA LEU A 432 23.41 -11.32 -10.78
C LEU A 432 22.80 -10.47 -9.65
N LEU A 433 23.13 -9.18 -9.60
CA LEU A 433 22.69 -8.26 -8.53
C LEU A 433 21.19 -7.96 -8.57
N PHE A 434 20.62 -7.85 -9.77
CA PHE A 434 19.23 -7.49 -9.98
C PHE A 434 18.36 -8.70 -10.37
N SER A 435 18.88 -9.92 -10.26
CA SER A 435 18.05 -11.13 -10.38
C SER A 435 17.10 -11.26 -9.20
N GLN A 436 15.86 -11.63 -9.49
CA GLN A 436 14.85 -12.01 -8.50
C GLN A 436 14.79 -13.52 -8.25
N ASP A 437 15.58 -14.31 -9.00
CA ASP A 437 15.62 -15.78 -8.88
C ASP A 437 16.75 -16.22 -7.93
N PRO A 438 16.42 -16.75 -6.73
CA PRO A 438 17.41 -17.23 -5.78
C PRO A 438 18.20 -18.44 -6.29
N GLU A 439 17.63 -19.27 -7.17
CA GLU A 439 18.34 -20.44 -7.72
C GLU A 439 19.38 -20.02 -8.73
N PHE A 440 19.07 -19.05 -9.60
CA PHE A 440 20.07 -18.42 -10.45
C PHE A 440 21.22 -17.81 -9.63
N VAL A 441 20.90 -17.05 -8.57
CA VAL A 441 21.91 -16.46 -7.67
C VAL A 441 22.77 -17.53 -7.02
N ARG A 442 22.15 -18.61 -6.51
CA ARG A 442 22.85 -19.75 -5.92
C ARG A 442 23.83 -20.35 -6.92
N ASN A 443 23.38 -20.70 -8.11
CA ASN A 443 24.19 -21.37 -9.13
C ASN A 443 25.37 -20.51 -9.59
N ALA A 444 25.12 -19.20 -9.78
CA ALA A 444 26.15 -18.25 -10.19
C ALA A 444 27.22 -18.01 -9.11
N LEU A 445 26.88 -18.19 -7.83
CA LEU A 445 27.81 -18.00 -6.70
C LEU A 445 28.45 -19.31 -6.23
N SER A 446 27.79 -20.46 -6.39
CA SER A 446 28.31 -21.77 -5.96
C SER A 446 29.44 -22.30 -6.85
N GLY A 447 29.49 -21.86 -8.13
CA GLY A 447 30.60 -22.17 -9.04
C GLY A 447 31.89 -21.39 -8.73
N VAL A 448 31.86 -20.45 -7.77
CA VAL A 448 32.99 -19.62 -7.38
C VAL A 448 33.64 -20.18 -6.12
N HIS A 449 34.68 -21.00 -6.27
CA HIS A 449 35.43 -21.53 -5.12
C HIS A 449 36.14 -20.39 -4.35
N PRO A 450 36.06 -20.32 -3.00
CA PRO A 450 36.70 -19.27 -2.20
C PRO A 450 38.23 -19.24 -2.19
N SER A 451 38.93 -20.15 -2.86
CA SER A 451 40.32 -20.52 -2.56
C SER A 451 41.42 -19.63 -3.17
N ILE A 452 41.22 -18.31 -3.35
CA ILE A 452 42.28 -17.41 -3.85
C ILE A 452 42.54 -16.20 -2.92
N TYR A 453 41.80 -16.04 -1.82
CA TYR A 453 42.11 -14.96 -0.87
C TYR A 453 43.29 -15.27 0.07
N ASP A 454 43.65 -16.55 0.28
CA ASP A 454 44.79 -16.92 1.13
C ASP A 454 46.16 -16.73 0.45
N SER A 455 46.24 -16.88 -0.88
CA SER A 455 47.49 -16.77 -1.63
C SER A 455 47.89 -15.33 -1.96
N ALA A 456 46.94 -14.38 -1.95
CA ALA A 456 47.24 -12.97 -2.18
C ALA A 456 47.87 -12.27 -0.97
N MET A 457 47.56 -12.69 0.26
CA MET A 457 48.24 -12.18 1.47
C MET A 457 49.64 -12.77 1.65
N SER A 458 49.90 -14.00 1.19
CA SER A 458 51.23 -14.61 1.22
C SER A 458 52.15 -14.09 0.10
N GLY A 459 51.60 -13.66 -1.05
CA GLY A 459 52.37 -13.08 -2.16
C GLY A 459 52.87 -11.64 -1.91
N ALA A 460 52.17 -10.87 -1.08
CA ALA A 460 52.55 -9.48 -0.75
C ALA A 460 53.80 -9.40 0.14
N THR A 461 54.12 -10.45 0.90
CA THR A 461 55.36 -10.54 1.69
C THR A 461 56.56 -11.01 0.85
N ALA A 462 56.35 -11.72 -0.26
CA ALA A 462 57.43 -12.17 -1.14
C ALA A 462 57.94 -11.07 -2.10
N LEU A 463 57.08 -10.17 -2.57
CA LEU A 463 57.47 -9.06 -3.46
C LEU A 463 58.18 -7.90 -2.73
N GLY A 464 58.03 -7.79 -1.41
CA GLY A 464 58.75 -6.81 -0.59
C GLY A 464 60.21 -7.17 -0.30
N ILE A 465 60.60 -8.44 -0.45
CA ILE A 465 61.95 -8.93 -0.13
C ILE A 465 62.88 -8.93 -1.37
N VAL A 466 62.32 -8.96 -2.59
CA VAL A 466 63.14 -8.98 -3.83
C VAL A 466 63.63 -7.59 -4.25
N PHE A 467 63.04 -6.50 -3.75
CA PHE A 467 63.44 -5.13 -4.14
C PHE A 467 64.57 -4.51 -3.28
N LEU A 468 65.07 -5.22 -2.26
CA LEU A 468 66.04 -4.67 -1.29
C LEU A 468 67.47 -5.23 -1.42
N ALA A 469 67.80 -6.00 -2.47
CA ALA A 469 69.07 -6.70 -2.58
C ALA A 469 70.02 -6.27 -3.72
N THR A 470 69.76 -5.18 -4.47
CA THR A 470 70.63 -4.76 -5.60
C THR A 470 71.01 -3.29 -5.60
N LEU A 471 71.56 -2.78 -4.50
CA LEU A 471 72.28 -1.50 -4.48
C LEU A 471 73.60 -1.62 -3.72
N GLU A 472 74.66 -1.98 -4.45
CA GLU A 472 76.05 -1.73 -4.02
C GLU A 472 76.35 -0.22 -4.05
N PRO A 473 77.08 0.33 -3.06
CA PRO A 473 77.45 1.74 -3.05
C PRO A 473 78.81 1.98 -3.72
N VAL A 474 78.80 2.81 -4.76
CA VAL A 474 80.01 3.40 -5.36
C VAL A 474 80.61 4.42 -4.39
N GLN A 475 81.70 4.05 -3.71
CA GLN A 475 82.56 4.97 -2.95
C GLN A 475 83.51 5.71 -3.90
N ARG A 476 83.33 7.03 -4.07
CA ARG A 476 84.34 7.92 -4.67
C ARG A 476 85.10 8.67 -3.58
N HIS A 477 86.41 8.45 -3.57
CA HIS A 477 87.40 9.25 -2.86
C HIS A 477 87.35 10.74 -3.20
N ARG A 478 87.55 11.59 -2.19
CA ARG A 478 88.49 12.72 -2.26
C ARG A 478 88.99 13.12 -0.87
N ARG A 479 90.30 12.92 -0.66
CA ARG A 479 91.18 13.78 0.16
C ARG A 479 91.14 15.21 -0.46
N VAL A 480 91.39 16.33 0.22
CA VAL A 480 92.19 16.73 1.38
C VAL A 480 91.42 17.82 2.12
#